data_AF-A0A354B2K7-F1
#
_entry.id   AF-A0A354B2K7-F1
#
_cell.length_a   1.000
_cell.length_b   1.000
_cell.length_c   1.000
_cell.angle_alpha   90.00
_cell.angle_beta   90.00
_cell.angle_gamma   90.00
#
_symmetry.space_group_name_H-M   'P 1'
#
loop_
_entity.id
_entity.type
_entity.pdbx_description
1 polymer ?
#
loop_
_entity_poly.entity_id
_entity_poly.type
_entity_poly.pdbx_seq_one_letter_code
_entity_poly.pdbx_strand_id
1 'polypeptide(L)'
;MAQAAWNLPTWLERGVADLFPAAELGADQSLAARLAEVQASGRPLRVKLGIDPTGSDIHLGHSILFRKLRAFQDAGHTAVLIIGDFTARIGDPTGKSATRVQLSAAQVEANAETYLLQLGLGQDPERALLDFQTPGRLEVRRNGEWLAGMNLPEVIELLGISTVGQMLAKEDFANRYGGCTPISLHEFLYPLLQGY
;
A
#
# COMPACT_ATOMS: atom_id res chain seq x y z
N MET A 1 19.65 -8.83 18.60
CA MET A 1 18.34 -9.16 19.19
C MET A 1 17.84 -10.39 18.46
N ALA A 2 17.42 -11.44 19.17
CA ALA A 2 16.88 -12.63 18.52
C ALA A 2 15.63 -12.22 17.72
N GLN A 3 15.62 -12.47 16.41
CA GLN A 3 14.39 -12.35 15.63
C GLN A 3 13.41 -13.34 16.24
N ALA A 4 12.29 -12.84 16.78
CA ALA A 4 11.15 -13.69 17.09
C ALA A 4 10.81 -14.45 15.80
N ALA A 5 10.92 -15.78 15.82
CA ALA A 5 10.61 -16.58 14.64
C ALA A 5 9.13 -16.38 14.35
N TRP A 6 8.81 -15.67 13.26
CA TRP A 6 7.43 -15.37 12.88
C TRP A 6 6.66 -16.64 12.45
N ASN A 7 7.36 -17.77 12.34
CA ASN A 7 6.81 -19.05 11.92
C ASN A 7 6.13 -18.94 10.55
N LEU A 8 6.78 -18.21 9.64
CA LEU A 8 6.32 -18.00 8.28
C LEU A 8 7.20 -18.81 7.31
N PRO A 9 6.69 -19.13 6.11
CA PRO A 9 7.52 -19.73 5.07
C PRO A 9 8.74 -18.85 4.74
N THR A 10 9.88 -19.47 4.44
CA THR A 10 11.14 -18.76 4.17
C THR A 10 11.04 -17.72 3.04
N TRP A 11 10.22 -17.99 2.02
CA TRP A 11 9.96 -17.05 0.92
C TRP A 11 9.31 -15.75 1.39
N LEU A 12 8.53 -15.83 2.47
CA LEU A 12 7.80 -14.72 3.05
C LEU A 12 8.65 -13.96 4.07
N GLU A 13 9.36 -14.66 4.97
CA GLU A 13 10.21 -14.02 5.99
C GLU A 13 11.37 -13.23 5.39
N ARG A 14 11.96 -13.73 4.30
CA ARG A 14 13.14 -13.10 3.70
C ARG A 14 12.85 -11.67 3.27
N GLY A 15 13.66 -10.73 3.77
CA GLY A 15 13.64 -9.32 3.37
C GLY A 15 12.50 -8.50 3.97
N VAL A 16 11.77 -9.05 4.95
CA VAL A 16 10.76 -8.30 5.72
C VAL A 16 11.46 -7.56 6.85
N ALA A 17 11.27 -6.24 6.90
CA ALA A 17 11.84 -5.39 7.94
C ALA A 17 11.04 -5.48 9.25
N ASP A 18 9.72 -5.53 9.15
CA ASP A 18 8.80 -5.57 10.28
C ASP A 18 7.47 -6.26 9.91
N LEU A 19 6.76 -6.78 10.91
CA LEU A 19 5.49 -7.49 10.76
C LEU A 19 4.57 -7.21 11.95
N PHE A 20 3.39 -6.68 11.66
CA PHE A 20 2.35 -6.39 12.66
C PHE A 20 1.02 -7.09 12.30
N PRO A 21 0.27 -7.63 13.28
CA PRO A 21 0.66 -7.80 14.68
C PRO A 21 1.77 -8.85 14.84
N ALA A 22 2.70 -8.61 15.76
CA ALA A 22 3.68 -9.64 16.14
C ALA A 22 2.93 -10.85 16.72
N ALA A 23 3.44 -12.06 16.47
CA ALA A 23 2.77 -13.31 16.84
C ALA A 23 2.40 -13.39 18.34
N GLU A 24 3.15 -12.71 19.21
CA GLU A 24 2.94 -12.67 20.66
C GLU A 24 1.77 -11.76 21.10
N LEU A 25 1.41 -10.73 20.31
CA LEU A 25 0.42 -9.70 20.68
C LEU A 25 -0.97 -9.92 20.05
N GLY A 26 -1.11 -10.91 19.18
CA GLY A 26 -2.36 -11.20 18.47
C GLY A 26 -2.26 -12.51 17.70
N ALA A 27 -2.06 -13.63 18.42
CA ALA A 27 -1.79 -14.94 17.83
C ALA A 27 -2.82 -15.35 16.76
N ASP A 28 -4.09 -15.00 16.96
CA ASP A 28 -5.23 -15.25 16.06
C ASP A 28 -5.27 -14.31 14.84
N GLN A 29 -4.64 -13.14 14.93
CA GLN A 29 -4.59 -12.13 13.87
C GLN A 29 -3.24 -12.07 13.14
N SER A 30 -2.26 -12.85 13.62
CA SER A 30 -0.94 -12.95 13.01
C SER A 30 -1.01 -13.43 11.56
N LEU A 31 -0.06 -13.01 10.74
CA LEU A 31 0.02 -13.46 9.35
C LEU A 31 0.15 -14.99 9.24
N ALA A 32 0.86 -15.62 10.18
CA ALA A 32 0.99 -17.08 10.23
C ALA A 32 -0.36 -17.77 10.46
N ALA A 33 -1.16 -17.27 11.41
CA ALA A 33 -2.50 -17.79 11.65
C ALA A 33 -3.43 -17.58 10.44
N ARG A 34 -3.38 -16.39 9.82
CA ARG A 34 -4.13 -16.10 8.59
C ARG A 34 -3.75 -17.05 7.45
N LEU A 35 -2.46 -17.34 7.28
CA LEU A 35 -1.97 -18.29 6.27
C LEU A 35 -2.47 -19.72 6.53
N ALA A 36 -2.47 -20.16 7.80
CA ALA A 36 -3.01 -21.46 8.16
C ALA A 36 -4.54 -21.54 7.91
N GLU A 37 -5.28 -20.49 8.25
CA GLU A 37 -6.73 -20.39 8.01
C GLU A 37 -7.08 -20.49 6.51
N VAL A 38 -6.37 -19.75 5.66
CA VAL A 38 -6.60 -19.79 4.21
C VAL A 38 -6.20 -21.12 3.60
N GLN A 39 -5.15 -21.77 4.11
CA GLN A 39 -4.75 -23.09 3.65
C GLN A 39 -5.80 -24.15 4.00
N ALA A 40 -6.41 -24.06 5.19
CA ALA A 40 -7.47 -24.96 5.62
C ALA A 40 -8.80 -24.72 4.87
N SER A 41 -9.13 -23.46 4.59
CA SER A 41 -10.39 -23.08 3.93
C SER A 41 -10.33 -23.06 2.39
N GLY A 42 -9.14 -23.10 1.79
CA GLY A 42 -8.94 -22.99 0.35
C GLY A 42 -9.23 -21.60 -0.23
N ARG A 43 -9.37 -20.57 0.61
CA ARG A 43 -9.69 -19.20 0.19
C ARG A 43 -8.42 -18.35 0.14
N PRO A 44 -7.97 -17.83 -1.01
CA PRO A 44 -6.75 -17.04 -1.10
C PRO A 44 -6.80 -15.76 -0.25
N LEU A 45 -5.66 -15.37 0.32
CA LEU A 45 -5.49 -14.03 0.88
C LEU A 45 -5.56 -12.99 -0.24
N ARG A 46 -6.06 -11.81 0.10
CA ARG A 46 -5.98 -10.61 -0.74
C ARG A 46 -4.93 -9.68 -0.13
N VAL A 47 -3.82 -9.46 -0.84
CA VAL A 47 -2.67 -8.70 -0.35
C VAL A 47 -2.61 -7.37 -1.07
N LYS A 48 -2.92 -6.27 -0.37
CA LYS A 48 -2.94 -4.90 -0.90
C LYS A 48 -1.54 -4.31 -0.96
N LEU A 49 -1.18 -3.75 -2.11
CA LEU A 49 -0.06 -2.83 -2.28
C LEU A 49 -0.56 -1.57 -2.98
N GLY A 50 -0.50 -0.42 -2.30
CA GLY A 50 -0.84 0.88 -2.87
C GLY A 50 0.39 1.55 -3.47
N ILE A 51 0.21 2.21 -4.62
CA ILE A 51 1.25 3.00 -5.28
C ILE A 51 0.68 4.31 -5.82
N ASP A 52 1.34 5.41 -5.49
CA ASP A 52 0.99 6.73 -6.00
C ASP A 52 1.85 7.06 -7.24
N PRO A 53 1.28 7.13 -8.45
CA PRO A 53 2.01 7.31 -9.71
C PRO A 53 2.48 8.76 -9.88
N THR A 54 3.42 9.16 -9.03
CA THR A 54 3.95 10.53 -8.95
C THR A 54 5.12 10.83 -9.89
N GLY A 55 5.60 9.80 -10.58
CA GLY A 55 6.50 9.88 -11.73
C GLY A 55 6.21 8.76 -12.73
N SER A 56 6.86 8.78 -13.89
CA SER A 56 6.63 7.83 -14.97
C SER A 56 7.26 6.46 -14.75
N ASP A 57 8.33 6.38 -13.95
CA ASP A 57 9.16 5.17 -13.85
C ASP A 57 9.22 4.55 -12.45
N ILE A 58 9.24 3.22 -12.44
CA ILE A 58 9.49 2.40 -11.27
C ILE A 58 11.00 2.22 -11.14
N HIS A 59 11.59 2.78 -10.09
CA HIS A 59 13.01 2.55 -9.80
C HIS A 59 13.25 1.23 -9.05
N LEU A 60 14.50 0.76 -9.03
CA LEU A 60 14.90 -0.51 -8.41
C LEU A 60 14.42 -0.67 -6.95
N GLY A 61 14.34 0.42 -6.18
CA GLY A 61 13.82 0.37 -4.80
C GLY A 61 12.39 -0.18 -4.70
N HIS A 62 11.50 0.16 -5.64
CA HIS A 62 10.13 -0.33 -5.63
C HIS A 62 10.02 -1.81 -6.02
N SER A 63 11.00 -2.33 -6.78
CA SER A 63 10.99 -3.72 -7.25
C SER A 63 10.96 -4.74 -6.09
N ILE A 64 11.48 -4.37 -4.91
CA ILE A 64 11.48 -5.23 -3.72
C ILE A 64 10.04 -5.50 -3.25
N LEU A 65 9.20 -4.44 -3.21
CA LEU A 65 7.80 -4.54 -2.80
C LEU A 65 7.00 -5.37 -3.80
N PHE A 66 7.19 -5.14 -5.10
CA PHE A 66 6.51 -5.91 -6.15
C PHE A 66 6.95 -7.38 -6.18
N ARG A 67 8.22 -7.68 -5.94
CA ARG A 67 8.69 -9.07 -5.83
C ARG A 67 8.08 -9.78 -4.63
N LYS A 68 7.86 -9.09 -3.50
CA LYS A 68 7.14 -9.67 -2.37
C LYS A 68 5.69 -9.94 -2.73
N LEU A 69 5.04 -9.00 -3.42
CA LEU A 69 3.67 -9.18 -3.91
C LEU A 69 3.57 -10.35 -4.91
N ARG A 70 4.55 -10.49 -5.81
CA ARG A 70 4.66 -11.63 -6.74
C ARG A 70 4.78 -12.95 -5.99
N ALA A 71 5.57 -13.00 -4.92
CA ALA A 71 5.70 -14.22 -4.13
C ALA A 71 4.36 -14.67 -3.51
N PHE A 72 3.48 -13.73 -3.16
CA PHE A 72 2.10 -14.06 -2.78
C PHE A 72 1.28 -14.62 -3.95
N GLN A 73 1.43 -14.08 -5.17
CA GLN A 73 0.79 -14.64 -6.37
C GLN A 73 1.24 -16.07 -6.65
N ASP A 74 2.55 -16.32 -6.58
CA ASP A 74 3.13 -17.64 -6.81
C ASP A 74 2.69 -18.66 -5.74
N ALA A 75 2.45 -18.18 -4.51
CA ALA A 75 1.84 -18.96 -3.43
C ALA A 75 0.32 -19.17 -3.58
N GLY A 76 -0.29 -18.68 -4.66
CA GLY A 76 -1.71 -18.86 -4.96
C GLY A 76 -2.64 -17.84 -4.31
N HIS A 77 -2.11 -16.75 -3.76
CA HIS A 77 -2.90 -15.64 -3.22
C HIS A 77 -3.18 -14.58 -4.29
N THR A 78 -4.13 -13.70 -4.00
CA THR A 78 -4.50 -12.60 -4.90
C THR A 78 -3.73 -11.33 -4.51
N ALA A 79 -2.88 -10.86 -5.40
CA ALA A 79 -2.28 -9.54 -5.29
C ALA A 79 -3.32 -8.47 -5.65
N VAL A 80 -3.47 -7.44 -4.80
CA VAL A 80 -4.34 -6.29 -5.07
C VAL A 80 -3.46 -5.06 -5.20
N LEU A 81 -3.18 -4.67 -6.45
CA LEU A 81 -2.44 -3.47 -6.77
C LEU A 81 -3.40 -2.28 -6.84
N ILE A 82 -3.25 -1.33 -5.92
CA ILE A 82 -4.07 -0.12 -5.90
C ILE A 82 -3.27 1.04 -6.47
N ILE A 83 -3.71 1.54 -7.61
CA ILE A 83 -3.22 2.79 -8.20
C ILE A 83 -3.87 3.95 -7.45
N GLY A 84 -3.03 4.78 -6.82
CA GLY A 84 -3.43 5.94 -6.05
C GLY A 84 -3.74 7.15 -6.91
N ASP A 85 -4.72 7.05 -7.81
CA ASP A 85 -5.05 8.12 -8.75
C ASP A 85 -5.71 9.34 -8.09
N PHE A 86 -6.47 9.12 -7.00
CA PHE A 86 -7.02 10.18 -6.18
C PHE A 86 -6.00 10.70 -5.16
N THR A 87 -5.30 9.80 -4.47
CA THR A 87 -4.32 10.14 -3.41
C THR A 87 -3.10 10.89 -3.96
N ALA A 88 -2.63 10.55 -5.16
CA ALA A 88 -1.54 11.27 -5.82
C ALA A 88 -1.85 12.76 -6.10
N ARG A 89 -3.14 13.10 -6.22
CA ARG A 89 -3.60 14.50 -6.42
C ARG A 89 -3.59 15.30 -5.12
N ILE A 90 -3.73 14.64 -3.97
CA ILE A 90 -3.63 15.25 -2.63
C ILE A 90 -2.15 15.44 -2.26
N GLY A 91 -1.35 14.38 -2.48
CA GLY A 91 0.08 14.36 -2.22
C GLY A 91 0.44 13.72 -0.88
N ASP A 92 1.22 12.64 -0.92
CA ASP A 92 1.74 11.96 0.27
C ASP A 92 2.78 12.83 1.02
N PRO A 93 2.53 13.21 2.30
CA PRO A 93 3.47 13.97 3.12
C PRO A 93 4.63 13.13 3.67
N THR A 94 4.58 11.79 3.55
CA THR A 94 5.52 10.86 4.19
C THR A 94 6.96 11.08 3.69
N GLY A 95 7.90 11.27 4.62
CA GLY A 95 9.35 11.37 4.37
C GLY A 95 9.84 12.61 3.59
N LYS A 96 9.03 13.67 3.43
CA LYS A 96 9.44 14.87 2.66
C LYS A 96 9.21 16.18 3.42
N SER A 97 10.17 17.09 3.30
CA SER A 97 10.22 18.39 3.99
C SER A 97 9.44 19.52 3.30
N ALA A 98 8.95 19.31 2.08
CA ALA A 98 8.23 20.31 1.30
C ALA A 98 6.93 19.75 0.70
N THR A 99 5.91 20.61 0.59
CA THR A 99 4.61 20.30 -0.02
C THR A 99 4.78 19.80 -1.45
N ARG A 100 4.21 18.63 -1.79
CA ARG A 100 4.30 18.06 -3.15
C ARG A 100 3.58 18.95 -4.17
N VAL A 101 4.07 18.93 -5.41
CA VAL A 101 3.35 19.46 -6.58
C VAL A 101 2.19 18.52 -6.88
N GLN A 102 0.97 19.06 -6.92
CA GLN A 102 -0.23 18.31 -7.30
C GLN A 102 -0.20 17.98 -8.79
N LEU A 103 -0.38 16.70 -9.13
CA LEU A 103 -0.47 16.26 -10.53
C LEU A 103 -1.89 16.39 -11.08
N SER A 104 -2.02 16.67 -12.37
CA SER A 104 -3.31 16.59 -13.06
C SER A 104 -3.75 15.13 -13.23
N ALA A 105 -5.05 14.89 -13.32
CA ALA A 105 -5.60 13.54 -13.54
C ALA A 105 -5.01 12.87 -14.80
N ALA A 106 -4.79 13.64 -15.88
CA ALA A 106 -4.21 13.12 -17.11
C ALA A 106 -2.74 12.68 -16.92
N GLN A 107 -1.95 13.42 -16.13
CA GLN A 107 -0.57 13.03 -15.82
C GLN A 107 -0.52 11.78 -14.94
N VAL A 108 -1.39 11.71 -13.93
CA VAL A 108 -1.52 10.54 -13.05
C VAL A 108 -1.86 9.29 -13.86
N GLU A 109 -2.80 9.40 -14.81
CA GLU A 109 -3.20 8.28 -15.66
C GLU A 109 -2.04 7.84 -16.58
N ALA A 110 -1.37 8.77 -17.25
CA ALA A 110 -0.23 8.44 -18.12
C ALA A 110 0.91 7.76 -17.34
N ASN A 111 1.17 8.21 -16.11
CA ASN A 111 2.15 7.57 -15.22
C ASN A 111 1.69 6.16 -14.80
N ALA A 112 0.41 5.99 -14.47
CA ALA A 112 -0.15 4.70 -14.09
C ALA A 112 -0.08 3.68 -15.23
N GLU A 113 -0.39 4.08 -16.47
CA GLU A 113 -0.24 3.22 -17.65
C GLU A 113 1.20 2.73 -17.80
N THR A 114 2.16 3.65 -17.70
CA THR A 114 3.59 3.33 -17.79
C THR A 114 4.01 2.37 -16.67
N TYR A 115 3.53 2.56 -15.45
CA TYR A 115 3.80 1.66 -14.32
C TYR A 115 3.28 0.24 -14.58
N LEU A 116 2.05 0.11 -15.07
CA LEU A 116 1.47 -1.21 -15.35
C LEU A 116 2.28 -1.96 -16.42
N LEU A 117 2.70 -1.26 -17.48
CA LEU A 117 3.59 -1.83 -18.51
C LEU A 117 4.93 -2.29 -17.92
N GLN A 118 5.55 -1.48 -17.07
CA GLN A 118 6.82 -1.82 -16.40
C GLN A 118 6.68 -3.00 -15.43
N LEU A 119 5.52 -3.14 -14.78
CA LEU A 119 5.23 -4.28 -13.90
C LEU A 119 5.02 -5.58 -14.66
N GLY A 120 4.73 -5.51 -15.96
CA GLY A 120 4.59 -6.68 -16.81
C GLY A 120 3.23 -6.84 -17.48
N LEU A 121 2.40 -5.79 -17.52
CA LEU A 121 1.17 -5.83 -18.30
C LEU A 121 1.51 -6.12 -19.78
N GLY A 122 0.89 -7.16 -20.34
CA GLY A 122 1.15 -7.62 -21.71
C GLY A 122 2.45 -8.40 -21.89
N GLN A 123 3.19 -8.69 -20.82
CA GLN A 123 4.42 -9.49 -20.85
C GLN A 123 4.15 -10.94 -20.39
N ASP A 124 5.10 -11.82 -20.71
CA ASP A 124 5.12 -13.20 -20.21
C ASP A 124 5.28 -13.21 -18.67
N PRO A 125 4.48 -13.97 -17.91
CA PRO A 125 4.56 -14.04 -16.46
C PRO A 125 5.94 -14.44 -15.91
N GLU A 126 6.75 -15.20 -16.67
CA GLU A 126 8.10 -15.59 -16.27
C GLU A 126 9.11 -14.43 -16.34
N ARG A 127 8.81 -13.42 -17.17
CA ARG A 127 9.67 -12.25 -17.40
C ARG A 127 9.14 -10.98 -16.72
N ALA A 128 7.87 -10.99 -16.34
CA ALA A 128 7.19 -9.90 -15.65
C ALA A 128 7.52 -9.84 -14.15
N LEU A 129 7.42 -8.64 -13.56
CA LEU A 129 7.51 -8.48 -12.11
C LEU A 129 6.26 -9.02 -11.41
N LEU A 130 5.08 -8.76 -11.97
CA LEU A 130 3.80 -9.30 -11.50
C LEU A 130 3.15 -10.15 -12.58
N ASP A 131 2.41 -11.17 -12.17
CA ASP A 131 1.64 -12.01 -13.08
C ASP A 131 0.28 -11.36 -13.37
N PHE A 132 0.11 -10.86 -14.60
CA PHE A 132 -1.13 -10.27 -15.11
C PHE A 132 -2.00 -11.25 -15.89
N GLN A 133 -1.48 -12.44 -16.22
CA GLN A 133 -2.14 -13.35 -17.16
C GLN A 133 -2.93 -14.44 -16.44
N THR A 134 -2.43 -14.91 -15.28
CA THR A 134 -3.12 -15.97 -14.54
C THR A 134 -4.38 -15.43 -13.86
N PRO A 135 -5.58 -15.95 -14.18
CA PRO A 135 -6.82 -15.47 -13.59
C PRO A 135 -6.84 -15.62 -12.07
N GLY A 136 -7.34 -14.60 -11.37
CA GLY A 136 -7.50 -14.61 -9.91
C GLY A 136 -6.23 -14.31 -9.11
N ARG A 137 -5.06 -14.15 -9.76
CA ARG A 137 -3.80 -13.83 -9.09
C ARG A 137 -3.51 -12.34 -8.95
N LEU A 138 -4.16 -11.49 -9.74
CA LEU A 138 -3.97 -10.04 -9.69
C LEU A 138 -5.31 -9.31 -9.86
N GLU A 139 -5.51 -8.31 -9.02
CA GLU A 139 -6.52 -7.28 -9.15
C GLU A 139 -5.82 -5.93 -9.24
N VAL A 140 -6.12 -5.15 -10.29
CA VAL A 140 -5.68 -3.76 -10.39
C VAL A 140 -6.89 -2.87 -10.12
N ARG A 141 -6.82 -2.04 -9.08
CA ARG A 141 -7.88 -1.12 -8.67
C ARG A 141 -7.38 0.32 -8.64
N ARG A 142 -8.28 1.28 -8.78
CA ARG A 142 -7.98 2.71 -8.71
C ARG A 142 -8.71 3.29 -7.50
N ASN A 143 -8.01 3.96 -6.59
CA ASN A 143 -8.69 4.43 -5.39
C ASN A 143 -9.69 5.56 -5.66
N GLY A 144 -9.60 6.24 -6.80
CA GLY A 144 -10.63 7.14 -7.29
C GLY A 144 -12.00 6.49 -7.48
N GLU A 145 -12.08 5.17 -7.70
CA GLU A 145 -13.34 4.44 -7.86
C GLU A 145 -14.26 4.56 -6.65
N TRP A 146 -13.69 4.67 -5.44
CA TRP A 146 -14.45 4.82 -4.20
C TRP A 146 -14.22 6.16 -3.51
N LEU A 147 -13.05 6.79 -3.67
CA LEU A 147 -12.74 8.06 -3.01
C LEU A 147 -13.33 9.28 -3.72
N ALA A 148 -13.47 9.26 -5.05
CA ALA A 148 -13.93 10.44 -5.80
C ALA A 148 -15.42 10.76 -5.55
N GLY A 149 -16.21 9.75 -5.18
CA GLY A 149 -17.64 9.88 -4.87
C GLY A 149 -17.94 10.14 -3.40
N MET A 150 -16.92 10.23 -2.54
CA MET A 150 -17.12 10.35 -1.10
C MET A 150 -17.76 11.69 -0.74
N ASN A 151 -18.88 11.66 -0.01
CA ASN A 151 -19.62 12.82 0.41
C ASN A 151 -19.11 13.39 1.76
N LEU A 152 -19.50 14.62 2.08
CA LEU A 152 -19.02 15.30 3.29
C LEU A 152 -19.35 14.52 4.60
N PRO A 153 -20.55 13.96 4.79
CA PRO A 153 -20.82 13.06 5.92
C PRO A 153 -19.84 11.90 6.06
N GLU A 154 -19.53 11.19 4.97
CA GLU A 154 -18.56 10.07 4.97
C GLU A 154 -17.15 10.54 5.33
N VAL A 155 -16.74 11.72 4.84
CA VAL A 155 -15.46 12.34 5.22
C VAL A 155 -15.42 12.65 6.72
N ILE A 156 -16.52 13.16 7.29
CA ILE A 156 -16.61 13.47 8.73
C ILE A 156 -16.54 12.20 9.57
N GLU A 157 -17.21 11.13 9.14
CA GLU A 157 -17.12 9.82 9.81
C GLU A 157 -15.69 9.28 9.79
N LEU A 158 -15.02 9.36 8.63
CA LEU A 158 -13.62 8.96 8.46
C LEU A 158 -12.68 9.77 9.37
N LEU A 159 -12.90 11.08 9.47
CA LEU A 159 -12.16 11.98 10.38
C LEU A 159 -12.37 11.61 11.86
N GLY A 160 -13.51 10.99 12.21
CA GLY A 160 -13.81 10.55 13.57
C GLY A 160 -13.03 9.31 14.02
N ILE A 161 -12.41 8.56 13.10
CA ILE A 161 -11.70 7.31 13.40
C ILE A 161 -10.35 7.56 14.11
N SER A 162 -9.76 8.74 13.91
CA SER A 162 -8.45 9.07 14.47
C SER A 162 -8.42 10.45 15.13
N THR A 163 -7.52 10.61 16.09
CA THR A 163 -7.35 11.87 16.82
C THR A 163 -6.17 12.68 16.26
N VAL A 164 -6.21 13.99 16.48
CA VAL A 164 -5.05 14.86 16.18
C VAL A 164 -3.78 14.37 16.88
N GLY A 165 -3.88 13.88 18.12
CA GLY A 165 -2.75 13.33 18.86
C GLY A 165 -2.13 12.11 18.17
N GLN A 166 -2.95 11.19 17.64
CA GLN A 166 -2.45 10.04 16.87
C GLN A 166 -1.81 10.46 15.55
N MET A 167 -2.36 11.48 14.87
CA MET A 167 -1.76 12.01 13.65
C MET A 167 -0.39 12.64 13.94
N LEU A 168 -0.29 13.46 14.98
CA LEU A 168 0.97 14.09 15.39
C LEU A 168 1.99 13.09 15.97
N ALA A 169 1.57 11.91 16.42
CA ALA A 169 2.47 10.86 16.86
C ALA A 169 3.21 10.14 15.70
N LYS A 170 2.74 10.30 14.46
CA LYS A 170 3.48 9.81 13.30
C LYS A 170 4.77 10.61 13.14
N GLU A 171 5.88 9.91 12.90
CA GLU A 171 7.23 10.47 12.85
C GLU A 171 7.33 11.72 11.95
N ASP A 172 6.78 11.69 10.74
CA ASP A 172 6.85 12.84 9.82
C ASP A 172 6.11 14.08 10.33
N PHE A 173 4.92 13.90 10.90
CA PHE A 173 4.15 15.00 11.47
C PHE A 173 4.77 15.48 12.79
N ALA A 174 5.29 14.57 13.62
CA ALA A 174 6.00 14.89 14.85
C ALA A 174 7.23 15.77 14.56
N ASN A 175 8.03 15.37 13.58
CA ASN A 175 9.25 16.07 13.18
C ASN A 175 8.93 17.45 12.60
N ARG A 176 7.94 17.56 11.70
CA ARG A 176 7.53 18.84 11.12
C ARG A 176 6.92 19.78 12.16
N TYR A 177 6.05 19.27 13.02
CA TYR A 177 5.43 20.05 14.08
C TYR A 177 6.47 20.55 15.09
N GLY A 178 7.39 19.69 15.53
CA GLY A 178 8.50 20.05 16.42
C GLY A 178 9.51 21.00 15.77
N GLY A 179 9.70 20.90 14.46
CA GLY A 179 10.55 21.79 13.66
C GLY A 179 9.86 23.07 13.17
N CYS A 180 8.64 23.36 13.63
CA CYS A 180 7.83 24.50 13.17
C CYS A 180 7.66 24.59 11.64
N THR A 181 7.75 23.47 10.94
CA THR A 181 7.44 23.39 9.51
C THR A 181 5.93 23.32 9.34
N PRO A 182 5.31 24.21 8.53
CA PRO A 182 3.86 24.21 8.34
C PRO A 182 3.33 22.84 7.91
N ILE A 183 2.20 22.42 8.49
CA ILE A 183 1.44 21.22 8.11
C ILE A 183 0.04 21.68 7.72
N SER A 184 -0.37 21.39 6.50
CA SER A 184 -1.70 21.74 6.01
C SER A 184 -2.72 20.71 6.49
N LEU A 185 -3.94 21.15 6.83
CA LEU A 185 -4.98 20.25 7.38
C LEU A 185 -5.34 19.09 6.45
N HIS A 186 -5.33 19.31 5.14
CA HIS A 186 -5.64 18.25 4.17
C HIS A 186 -4.58 17.14 4.17
N GLU A 187 -3.38 17.37 4.68
CA GLU A 187 -2.34 16.34 4.78
C GLU A 187 -2.72 15.27 5.81
N PHE A 188 -3.53 15.61 6.83
CA PHE A 188 -4.07 14.63 7.77
C PHE A 188 -5.15 13.74 7.15
N LEU A 189 -5.76 14.14 6.03
CA LEU A 189 -6.70 13.29 5.30
C LEU A 189 -5.99 12.13 4.60
N TYR A 190 -4.75 12.33 4.15
CA TYR A 190 -4.04 11.33 3.33
C TYR A 190 -3.94 9.95 4.02
N PRO A 191 -3.46 9.83 5.27
CA PRO A 191 -3.44 8.56 5.98
C PRO A 191 -4.82 7.90 6.15
N LEU A 192 -5.86 8.71 6.32
CA LEU A 192 -7.22 8.21 6.51
C LEU A 192 -7.77 7.65 5.21
N LEU A 193 -7.56 8.36 4.10
CA LEU A 193 -7.97 7.93 2.76
C LEU A 193 -7.19 6.68 2.30
N GLN A 194 -5.95 6.50 2.72
CA GLN A 194 -5.18 5.29 2.44
C GLN A 194 -5.67 4.09 3.25
N GLY A 195 -6.17 4.33 4.46
CA GLY A 195 -6.73 3.33 5.37
C GLY A 195 -8.13 2.85 4.97
N TYR A 196 -8.93 3.72 4.38
CA TYR A 196 -10.25 3.42 3.79
C TYR A 196 -10.15 2.45 2.60
#